data_AF-A0A9J6FM76-F1
#
_entry.id   AF-A0A9J6FM76-F1
#
_cell.length_a   1.000
_cell.length_b   1.000
_cell.length_c   1.000
_cell.angle_alpha   90.00
_cell.angle_beta   90.00
_cell.angle_gamma   90.00
#
_symmetry.space_group_name_H-M   'P 1'
#
loop_
_entity.id
_entity.type
_entity.pdbx_description
1 polymer ?
#
loop_
_entity_poly.entity_id
_entity_poly.type
_entity_poly.pdbx_seq_one_letter_code
_entity_poly.pdbx_strand_id
1 'polypeptide(L)'
;MSKLCLYDEPELPARESFYNRLKNKNFFDDDYAHAQRVFSTCKRTVLGDHSDLSMKVDCLLLSDFMINFWQYAYDKDGLDPNHYVSLPSLGWECVLKVSRIKLELLFYTQNNHFYPYKFFLPYQKQLVELFAVPRNASGNEPFHAVLDMKKYICYNQNLKLPIYVAMRIKIFYKINAFSQTPFLRGFVEQNHTIRQQASNTFQEKVSKLLINSVYGKTLPDCLCFTELSL
;
A
#
# COMPACT_ATOMS: atom_id res chain seq x y z
N MET A 1 12.32 35.57 -12.77
CA MET A 1 10.88 35.83 -12.56
C MET A 1 10.43 35.11 -11.31
N SER A 2 9.62 35.74 -10.46
CA SER A 2 9.12 35.07 -9.24
C SER A 2 8.18 33.93 -9.65
N LYS A 3 8.06 32.85 -8.87
CA LYS A 3 7.17 31.73 -9.21
C LYS A 3 5.68 32.12 -9.30
N LEU A 4 5.30 33.28 -8.78
CA LEU A 4 3.91 33.70 -8.66
C LEU A 4 3.37 34.37 -9.94
N CYS A 5 4.21 35.07 -10.71
CA CYS A 5 3.79 35.73 -11.96
C CYS A 5 3.46 34.75 -13.10
N LEU A 6 3.68 33.45 -12.91
CA LEU A 6 3.22 32.39 -13.81
C LEU A 6 1.68 32.23 -13.76
N TYR A 7 1.05 32.54 -12.62
CA TYR A 7 -0.40 32.39 -12.46
C TYR A 7 -1.21 33.45 -13.21
N ASP A 8 -0.57 34.57 -13.57
CA ASP A 8 -1.19 35.65 -14.33
C ASP A 8 -1.11 35.42 -15.85
N GLU A 9 -0.51 34.30 -16.30
CA GLU A 9 -0.38 33.98 -17.72
C GLU A 9 -1.75 33.61 -18.32
N PRO A 10 -2.13 34.21 -19.47
CA PRO A 10 -3.44 34.00 -20.08
C PRO A 10 -3.53 32.72 -20.92
N GLU A 11 -2.40 32.05 -21.15
CA GLU A 11 -2.30 30.87 -21.99
C GLU A 11 -1.59 29.74 -21.26
N LEU A 12 -1.87 28.51 -21.66
CA LEU A 12 -1.10 27.36 -21.19
C LEU A 12 0.33 27.44 -21.74
N PRO A 13 1.35 27.11 -20.93
CA PRO A 13 2.73 27.01 -21.41
C PRO A 13 2.86 26.09 -22.62
N ALA A 14 3.92 26.26 -23.40
CA ALA A 14 4.21 25.35 -24.51
C ALA A 14 4.34 23.89 -24.02
N ARG A 15 3.87 22.93 -24.82
CA ARG A 15 3.92 21.50 -24.49
C ARG A 15 5.32 21.05 -24.08
N GLU A 16 6.34 21.58 -24.74
CA GLU A 16 7.76 21.29 -24.54
C GLU A 16 8.26 21.70 -23.15
N SER A 17 7.54 22.60 -22.46
CA SER A 17 7.83 23.02 -21.09
C SER A 17 7.31 22.04 -20.04
N PHE A 18 6.49 21.06 -20.41
CA PHE A 18 5.95 20.06 -19.49
C PHE A 18 6.83 18.81 -19.43
N TYR A 19 7.50 18.63 -18.28
CA TYR A 19 8.29 17.44 -18.00
C TYR A 19 7.80 16.74 -16.73
N ASN A 20 7.35 15.49 -16.87
CA ASN A 20 6.92 14.70 -15.73
C ASN A 20 8.14 14.06 -15.04
N ARG A 21 8.63 14.71 -13.98
CA ARG A 21 9.76 14.22 -13.19
C ARG A 21 9.48 12.86 -12.51
N LEU A 22 8.24 12.59 -12.12
CA LEU A 22 7.88 11.33 -11.44
C LEU A 22 7.95 10.13 -12.38
N LYS A 23 7.62 10.32 -13.66
CA LYS A 23 7.66 9.27 -14.69
C LYS A 23 8.89 9.34 -15.59
N ASN A 24 9.75 10.34 -15.38
CA ASN A 24 10.92 10.65 -16.21
C ASN A 24 10.60 10.73 -17.71
N LYS A 25 9.45 11.32 -18.06
CA LYS A 25 8.89 11.35 -19.42
C LYS A 25 8.32 12.72 -19.75
N ASN A 26 8.37 13.07 -21.03
CA ASN A 26 7.66 14.23 -21.58
C ASN A 26 6.15 13.98 -21.52
N PHE A 27 5.40 15.08 -21.48
CA PHE A 27 3.94 15.07 -21.46
C PHE A 27 3.37 14.42 -22.74
N PHE A 28 2.31 13.62 -22.61
CA PHE A 28 1.67 12.96 -23.75
C PHE A 28 0.72 13.92 -24.49
N ASP A 29 0.55 13.73 -25.80
CA ASP A 29 -0.26 14.61 -26.64
C ASP A 29 -1.74 14.66 -26.21
N ASP A 30 -2.29 13.53 -25.76
CA ASP A 30 -3.68 13.44 -25.29
C ASP A 30 -3.93 14.23 -24.00
N ASP A 31 -2.96 14.21 -23.08
CA ASP A 31 -3.03 14.94 -21.81
C ASP A 31 -3.01 16.45 -22.07
N TYR A 32 -2.18 16.91 -23.03
CA TYR A 32 -2.09 18.33 -23.37
C TYR A 32 -3.35 18.81 -24.07
N ALA A 33 -3.88 18.00 -25.00
CA ALA A 33 -5.15 18.27 -25.64
C ALA A 33 -6.31 18.32 -24.63
N HIS A 34 -6.29 17.47 -23.60
CA HIS A 34 -7.25 17.54 -22.50
C HIS A 34 -7.13 18.85 -21.71
N ALA A 35 -5.92 19.25 -21.31
CA ALA A 35 -5.68 20.51 -20.61
C ALA A 35 -6.18 21.72 -21.42
N GLN A 36 -5.92 21.75 -22.72
CA GLN A 36 -6.42 22.79 -23.64
C GLN A 36 -7.95 22.80 -23.73
N ARG A 37 -8.59 21.63 -23.80
CA ARG A 37 -10.06 21.52 -23.79
C ARG A 37 -10.66 22.04 -22.49
N VAL A 38 -10.08 21.70 -21.35
CA VAL A 38 -10.57 22.17 -20.05
C VAL A 38 -10.38 23.69 -19.93
N PHE A 39 -9.22 24.20 -20.31
CA PHE A 39 -8.91 25.63 -20.27
C PHE A 39 -9.86 26.47 -21.14
N SER A 40 -10.08 26.01 -22.39
CA SER A 40 -11.01 26.67 -23.32
C SER A 40 -12.49 26.56 -22.90
N THR A 41 -12.92 25.38 -22.47
CA THR A 41 -14.33 25.14 -22.07
C THR A 41 -14.72 25.96 -20.84
N CYS A 42 -13.80 26.10 -19.89
CA CYS A 42 -14.05 26.84 -18.65
C CYS A 42 -13.96 28.36 -18.79
N LYS A 43 -13.72 28.89 -20.01
CA LYS A 43 -13.58 30.34 -20.32
C LYS A 43 -12.69 31.07 -19.31
N ARG A 44 -11.57 30.46 -18.92
CA ARG A 44 -10.67 31.02 -17.90
C ARG A 44 -9.80 32.12 -18.47
N THR A 45 -9.51 33.13 -17.66
CA THR A 45 -8.75 34.32 -18.06
C THR A 45 -7.26 34.16 -17.81
N VAL A 46 -6.88 33.44 -16.76
CA VAL A 46 -5.47 33.22 -16.39
C VAL A 46 -5.26 31.81 -15.82
N LEU A 47 -3.99 31.37 -15.75
CA LEU A 47 -3.59 30.07 -15.22
C LEU A 47 -3.99 29.89 -13.73
N GLY A 48 -4.03 30.97 -12.95
CA GLY A 48 -4.58 31.04 -11.58
C GLY A 48 -5.98 30.46 -11.47
N ASP A 49 -6.91 30.96 -12.28
CA ASP A 49 -8.31 30.52 -12.24
C ASP A 49 -8.46 29.02 -12.60
N HIS A 50 -7.58 28.52 -13.46
CA HIS A 50 -7.55 27.12 -13.84
C HIS A 50 -7.03 26.23 -12.69
N SER A 51 -6.01 26.68 -11.96
CA SER A 51 -5.52 25.99 -10.76
C SER A 51 -6.57 25.98 -9.66
N ASP A 52 -7.26 27.10 -9.43
CA ASP A 52 -8.33 27.21 -8.42
C ASP A 52 -9.51 26.30 -8.75
N LEU A 53 -9.88 26.20 -10.04
CA LEU A 53 -10.89 25.26 -10.48
C LEU A 53 -10.46 23.81 -10.23
N SER A 54 -9.22 23.46 -10.56
CA SER A 54 -8.68 22.11 -10.36
C SER A 54 -8.74 21.74 -8.88
N MET A 55 -8.31 22.64 -7.98
CA MET A 55 -8.40 22.45 -6.54
C MET A 55 -9.86 22.27 -6.07
N LYS A 56 -10.80 23.07 -6.59
CA LYS A 56 -12.23 22.92 -6.25
C LYS A 56 -12.78 21.58 -6.70
N VAL A 57 -12.43 21.13 -7.90
CA VAL A 57 -12.83 19.82 -8.43
C VAL A 57 -12.25 18.71 -7.56
N ASP A 58 -10.97 18.79 -7.20
CA ASP A 58 -10.32 17.83 -6.32
C ASP A 58 -10.99 17.78 -4.94
N CYS A 59 -11.33 18.93 -4.34
CA CYS A 59 -12.06 18.99 -3.07
C CYS A 59 -13.47 18.37 -3.18
N LEU A 60 -14.19 18.62 -4.27
CA LEU A 60 -15.53 18.07 -4.48
C LEU A 60 -15.49 16.56 -4.69
N LEU A 61 -14.56 16.07 -5.52
CA LEU A 61 -14.35 14.63 -5.76
C LEU A 61 -13.91 13.93 -4.48
N LEU A 62 -13.03 14.54 -3.68
CA LEU A 62 -12.63 14.00 -2.39
C LEU A 62 -13.81 13.95 -1.41
N SER A 63 -14.66 14.98 -1.39
CA SER A 63 -15.85 15.01 -0.54
C SER A 63 -16.84 13.91 -0.91
N ASP A 64 -17.14 13.76 -2.20
CA ASP A 64 -17.99 12.69 -2.71
C ASP A 64 -17.40 11.30 -2.40
N PHE A 65 -16.09 11.13 -2.57
CA PHE A 65 -15.40 9.91 -2.16
C PHE A 65 -15.57 9.64 -0.66
N MET A 66 -15.35 10.63 0.21
CA MET A 66 -15.45 10.47 1.66
C MET A 66 -16.87 10.12 2.11
N ILE A 67 -17.89 10.72 1.51
CA ILE A 67 -19.30 10.40 1.79
C ILE A 67 -19.60 8.95 1.39
N ASN A 68 -19.23 8.55 0.17
CA ASN A 68 -19.43 7.18 -0.31
C ASN A 68 -18.66 6.16 0.53
N PHE A 69 -17.46 6.53 1.00
CA PHE A 69 -16.64 5.71 1.87
C PHE A 69 -17.21 5.55 3.27
N TRP A 70 -17.73 6.63 3.84
CA TRP A 70 -18.45 6.58 5.12
C TRP A 70 -19.66 5.66 5.03
N GLN A 71 -20.52 5.86 4.01
CA GLN A 71 -21.70 5.04 3.81
C GLN A 71 -21.34 3.56 3.64
N TYR A 72 -20.34 3.26 2.80
CA TYR A 72 -19.88 1.91 2.56
C TYR A 72 -19.32 1.23 3.83
N ALA A 73 -18.47 1.91 4.59
CA ALA A 73 -17.88 1.36 5.81
C ALA A 73 -18.95 1.13 6.90
N TYR A 74 -19.92 2.04 6.99
CA TYR A 74 -21.03 1.91 7.91
C TYR A 74 -21.96 0.75 7.54
N ASP A 75 -22.36 0.64 6.27
CA ASP A 75 -23.27 -0.41 5.80
C ASP A 75 -22.65 -1.81 5.93
N LYS A 76 -21.35 -1.92 5.64
CA LYS A 76 -20.63 -3.19 5.65
C LYS A 76 -20.25 -3.63 7.07
N ASP A 77 -19.55 -2.77 7.78
CA ASP A 77 -18.86 -3.13 9.02
C ASP A 77 -19.45 -2.38 10.23
N GLY A 78 -20.42 -1.47 10.05
CA GLY A 78 -20.97 -0.64 11.14
C GLY A 78 -19.93 0.26 11.78
N LEU A 79 -18.89 0.64 11.03
CA LEU A 79 -17.78 1.45 11.52
C LEU A 79 -17.82 2.84 10.88
N ASP A 80 -17.57 3.87 11.69
CA ASP A 80 -17.34 5.22 11.18
C ASP A 80 -15.86 5.37 10.80
N PRO A 81 -15.51 5.50 9.51
CA PRO A 81 -14.12 5.64 9.09
C PRO A 81 -13.44 6.90 9.65
N ASN A 82 -14.18 7.94 10.02
CA ASN A 82 -13.62 9.18 10.56
C ASN A 82 -13.08 9.02 11.99
N HIS A 83 -13.44 7.94 12.69
CA HIS A 83 -12.87 7.60 14.00
C HIS A 83 -11.45 7.01 13.90
N TYR A 84 -10.96 6.74 12.69
CA TYR A 84 -9.66 6.11 12.48
C TYR A 84 -8.71 7.08 11.79
N VAL A 85 -7.51 7.23 12.38
CA VAL A 85 -6.43 8.07 11.85
C VAL A 85 -5.99 7.63 10.45
N SER A 86 -6.16 6.35 10.11
CA SER A 86 -5.73 5.82 8.83
C SER A 86 -6.56 4.60 8.41
N LEU A 87 -6.57 4.32 7.11
CA LEU A 87 -7.22 3.15 6.55
C LEU A 87 -6.68 1.81 7.09
N PRO A 88 -5.36 1.65 7.34
CA PRO A 88 -4.84 0.53 8.10
C PRO A 88 -5.47 0.37 9.49
N SER A 89 -5.78 1.46 10.19
CA SER A 89 -6.45 1.41 11.48
C SER A 89 -7.89 0.94 11.39
N LEU A 90 -8.65 1.46 10.42
CA LEU A 90 -10.00 0.97 10.12
C LEU A 90 -9.99 -0.51 9.72
N GLY A 91 -9.15 -0.88 8.74
CA GLY A 91 -9.09 -2.26 8.24
C GLY A 91 -8.72 -3.27 9.32
N TRP A 92 -7.91 -2.85 10.30
CA TRP A 92 -7.61 -3.67 11.46
C TRP A 92 -8.83 -3.93 12.34
N GLU A 93 -9.64 -2.91 12.58
CA GLU A 93 -10.88 -3.09 13.34
C GLU A 93 -11.84 -4.02 12.59
N CYS A 94 -11.97 -3.89 11.27
CA CYS A 94 -12.72 -4.84 10.45
C CYS A 94 -12.21 -6.28 10.64
N VAL A 95 -10.89 -6.50 10.63
CA VAL A 95 -10.28 -7.82 10.89
C VAL A 95 -10.66 -8.34 12.27
N LEU A 96 -10.56 -7.53 13.32
CA LEU A 96 -10.89 -7.92 14.69
C LEU A 96 -12.38 -8.29 14.81
N LYS A 97 -13.26 -7.51 14.19
CA LYS A 97 -14.71 -7.76 14.18
C LYS A 97 -15.07 -9.06 13.46
N VAL A 98 -14.44 -9.32 12.31
CA VAL A 98 -14.68 -10.53 11.51
C VAL A 98 -14.09 -11.77 12.18
N SER A 99 -12.86 -11.69 12.67
CA SER A 99 -12.16 -12.82 13.27
C SER A 99 -12.58 -13.11 14.71
N ARG A 100 -13.13 -12.11 15.41
CA ARG A 100 -13.49 -12.15 16.86
C ARG A 100 -12.30 -12.52 17.76
N ILE A 101 -11.09 -12.28 17.31
CA ILE A 101 -9.87 -12.60 18.06
C ILE A 101 -9.57 -11.49 19.05
N LYS A 102 -9.19 -11.89 20.27
CA LYS A 102 -8.54 -11.00 21.23
C LYS A 102 -7.04 -11.12 21.02
N LEU A 103 -6.42 -10.03 20.59
CA LEU A 103 -4.97 -9.97 20.43
C LEU A 103 -4.31 -9.58 21.74
N GLU A 104 -3.31 -10.34 22.14
CA GLU A 104 -2.41 -9.98 23.22
C GLU A 104 -1.32 -9.05 22.67
N LEU A 105 -0.83 -8.12 23.50
CA LEU A 105 0.19 -7.17 23.12
C LEU A 105 1.51 -7.91 22.85
N LEU A 106 1.93 -7.96 21.59
CA LEU A 106 3.19 -8.58 21.18
C LEU A 106 4.25 -7.48 21.00
N PHE A 107 5.27 -7.48 21.86
CA PHE A 107 6.45 -6.60 21.69
C PHE A 107 7.38 -7.16 20.61
N TYR A 108 7.47 -6.53 19.44
CA TYR A 108 8.43 -6.96 18.40
C TYR A 108 9.01 -5.83 17.56
N THR A 109 10.28 -6.01 17.17
CA THR A 109 11.04 -5.15 16.26
C THR A 109 11.72 -6.00 15.15
N GLN A 110 11.70 -5.47 13.91
CA GLN A 110 12.56 -5.75 12.71
C GLN A 110 12.37 -7.09 11.94
N ASN A 111 12.74 -7.34 10.67
CA ASN A 111 13.22 -6.65 9.44
C ASN A 111 12.83 -7.54 8.21
N ASN A 112 12.46 -6.95 7.05
CA ASN A 112 11.77 -7.62 5.93
C ASN A 112 12.74 -8.12 4.82
N HIS A 113 12.63 -9.37 4.35
CA HIS A 113 13.44 -9.93 3.25
C HIS A 113 12.66 -10.93 2.37
N PHE A 114 13.04 -11.00 1.08
CA PHE A 114 12.45 -11.83 0.02
C PHE A 114 12.75 -13.34 0.17
N TYR A 115 11.77 -14.22 -0.09
CA TYR A 115 11.86 -15.68 0.04
C TYR A 115 12.04 -16.43 -1.28
N PRO A 116 13.01 -17.36 -1.39
CA PRO A 116 13.07 -18.31 -2.52
C PRO A 116 11.92 -19.33 -2.51
N TYR A 117 11.39 -19.65 -3.69
CA TYR A 117 10.22 -20.55 -3.91
C TYR A 117 10.29 -21.89 -3.16
N LYS A 118 11.46 -22.52 -3.10
CA LYS A 118 11.62 -23.81 -2.41
C LYS A 118 11.24 -23.77 -0.93
N PHE A 119 11.35 -22.60 -0.30
CA PHE A 119 11.04 -22.37 1.11
C PHE A 119 9.58 -21.95 1.35
N PHE A 120 8.78 -21.81 0.30
CA PHE A 120 7.35 -21.53 0.44
C PHE A 120 6.64 -22.67 1.17
N LEU A 121 5.66 -22.31 2.01
CA LEU A 121 4.72 -23.24 2.62
C LEU A 121 3.95 -24.04 1.55
N PRO A 122 3.44 -25.24 1.85
CA PRO A 122 2.64 -26.02 0.92
C PRO A 122 1.48 -25.23 0.30
N TYR A 123 0.77 -24.44 1.10
CA TYR A 123 -0.29 -23.55 0.64
C TYR A 123 0.21 -22.45 -0.31
N GLN A 124 1.35 -21.83 -0.01
CA GLN A 124 1.94 -20.80 -0.89
C GLN A 124 2.38 -21.39 -2.23
N LYS A 125 2.91 -22.63 -2.25
CA LYS A 125 3.24 -23.35 -3.49
C LYS A 125 1.98 -23.65 -4.31
N GLN A 126 0.92 -24.12 -3.66
CA GLN A 126 -0.39 -24.32 -4.30
C GLN A 126 -0.94 -23.03 -4.91
N LEU A 127 -0.83 -21.88 -4.22
CA LEU A 127 -1.25 -20.59 -4.76
C LEU A 127 -0.42 -20.17 -5.98
N VAL A 128 0.91 -20.35 -5.94
CA VAL A 128 1.78 -20.03 -7.08
C VAL A 128 1.40 -20.88 -8.32
N GLU A 129 1.11 -22.16 -8.11
CA GLU A 129 0.66 -23.08 -9.15
C GLU A 129 -0.74 -22.71 -9.67
N LEU A 130 -1.67 -22.38 -8.77
CA LEU A 130 -3.05 -22.02 -9.10
C LEU A 130 -3.16 -20.71 -9.88
N PHE A 131 -2.38 -19.70 -9.52
CA PHE A 131 -2.44 -18.36 -10.11
C PHE A 131 -1.43 -18.13 -11.25
N ALA A 132 -0.68 -19.17 -11.65
CA ALA A 132 0.32 -19.10 -12.71
C ALA A 132 1.28 -17.89 -12.59
N VAL A 133 1.65 -17.54 -11.35
CA VAL A 133 2.47 -16.35 -11.07
C VAL A 133 3.80 -16.45 -11.83
N PRO A 134 4.20 -15.41 -12.61
CA PRO A 134 5.44 -15.45 -13.38
C PRO A 134 6.63 -15.78 -12.50
N ARG A 135 7.28 -16.89 -12.82
CA ARG A 135 8.53 -17.33 -12.18
C ARG A 135 9.65 -16.50 -12.79
N ASN A 136 9.77 -15.23 -12.40
CA ASN A 136 10.90 -14.42 -12.83
C ASN A 136 12.17 -15.03 -12.24
N ALA A 137 12.89 -15.76 -13.08
CA ALA A 137 14.26 -16.15 -12.84
C ALA A 137 15.14 -14.90 -12.83
N SER A 138 16.22 -14.98 -12.05
CA SER A 138 17.43 -14.16 -12.19
C SER A 138 17.28 -12.65 -12.01
N GLY A 139 17.19 -12.22 -10.75
CA GLY A 139 18.07 -11.14 -10.31
C GLY A 139 19.33 -11.79 -9.73
N ASN A 140 20.44 -11.79 -10.46
CA ASN A 140 21.79 -11.91 -9.88
C ASN A 140 22.13 -10.61 -9.11
N GLU A 141 21.17 -10.04 -8.39
CA GLU A 141 21.49 -9.01 -7.42
C GLU A 141 22.18 -9.75 -6.27
N PRO A 142 23.44 -9.43 -5.95
CA PRO A 142 24.03 -9.97 -4.74
C PRO A 142 23.05 -9.62 -3.62
N PHE A 143 22.57 -10.65 -2.91
CA PHE A 143 21.99 -10.42 -1.60
C PHE A 143 22.99 -9.49 -0.92
N HIS A 144 22.61 -8.24 -0.66
CA HIS A 144 23.36 -7.40 0.25
C HIS A 144 23.30 -8.18 1.56
N ALA A 145 24.33 -8.99 1.78
CA ALA A 145 24.59 -9.66 3.01
C ALA A 145 24.87 -8.52 3.99
N VAL A 146 23.80 -8.02 4.57
CA VAL A 146 23.85 -7.23 5.78
C VAL A 146 24.57 -8.13 6.79
N LEU A 147 25.87 -7.86 6.92
CA LEU A 147 26.68 -7.77 8.14
C LEU A 147 26.31 -8.73 9.26
N ASP A 148 27.29 -9.47 9.80
CA ASP A 148 27.24 -10.31 11.02
C ASP A 148 26.03 -9.99 11.93
N MET A 149 24.90 -10.62 11.63
CA MET A 149 23.61 -10.31 12.24
C MET A 149 23.62 -10.80 13.68
N LYS A 150 23.57 -9.87 14.65
CA LYS A 150 23.51 -10.19 16.08
C LYS A 150 22.06 -10.06 16.57
N LYS A 151 21.62 -11.02 17.39
CA LYS A 151 20.29 -11.03 18.04
C LYS A 151 19.10 -10.91 17.07
N TYR A 152 19.19 -11.57 15.91
CA TYR A 152 18.10 -11.59 14.92
C TYR A 152 16.94 -12.50 15.34
N ILE A 153 15.71 -11.98 15.27
CA ILE A 153 14.49 -12.76 15.46
C ILE A 153 14.02 -13.26 14.09
N CYS A 154 13.77 -14.55 13.98
CA CYS A 154 13.21 -15.11 12.76
C CYS A 154 12.26 -16.26 13.06
N TYR A 155 11.32 -16.44 12.14
CA TYR A 155 10.46 -17.61 12.15
C TYR A 155 11.28 -18.86 11.80
N ASN A 156 10.91 -20.02 12.36
CA ASN A 156 11.68 -21.25 12.20
C ASN A 156 11.84 -21.69 10.72
N GLN A 157 10.83 -21.46 9.89
CA GLN A 157 10.90 -21.79 8.46
C GLN A 157 11.84 -20.84 7.71
N ASN A 158 11.97 -19.62 8.21
CA ASN A 158 12.83 -18.59 7.65
C ASN A 158 14.31 -18.89 7.86
N LEU A 159 14.67 -19.60 8.93
CA LEU A 159 16.03 -20.09 9.19
C LEU A 159 16.59 -21.00 8.10
N LYS A 160 15.72 -21.67 7.33
CA LYS A 160 16.16 -22.55 6.23
C LYS A 160 16.89 -21.77 5.14
N LEU A 161 16.56 -20.47 4.97
CA LEU A 161 17.18 -19.61 3.97
C LEU A 161 18.63 -19.22 4.35
N PRO A 162 18.92 -18.64 5.52
CA PRO A 162 20.29 -18.37 5.97
C PRO A 162 21.19 -19.60 5.91
N ILE A 163 20.70 -20.77 6.36
CA ILE A 163 21.46 -22.03 6.30
C ILE A 163 21.81 -22.39 4.84
N TYR A 164 20.88 -22.18 3.90
CA TYR A 164 21.12 -22.44 2.49
C TYR A 164 22.10 -21.46 1.83
N VAL A 165 22.08 -20.18 2.22
CA VAL A 165 23.04 -19.16 1.76
C VAL A 165 24.38 -19.28 2.53
N ALA A 166 24.63 -20.44 3.16
CA ALA A 166 25.84 -20.78 3.90
C ALA A 166 26.14 -19.90 5.13
N MET A 167 25.13 -19.21 5.69
CA MET A 167 25.27 -18.56 6.99
C MET A 167 25.36 -19.59 8.10
N ARG A 168 26.33 -19.43 8.98
CA ARG A 168 26.52 -20.29 10.15
C ARG A 168 25.84 -19.67 11.37
N ILE A 169 24.83 -20.35 11.90
CA ILE A 169 24.21 -19.98 13.18
C ILE A 169 25.21 -20.29 14.29
N LYS A 170 25.60 -19.28 15.07
CA LYS A 170 26.54 -19.45 16.20
C LYS A 170 25.81 -19.90 17.46
N ILE A 171 24.74 -19.20 17.85
CA ILE A 171 24.04 -19.36 19.13
C ILE A 171 22.54 -19.08 18.95
N PHE A 172 21.70 -19.86 19.63
CA PHE A 172 20.29 -19.54 19.84
C PHE A 172 20.11 -18.86 21.21
N TYR A 173 19.58 -17.64 21.22
CA TYR A 173 19.38 -16.88 22.47
C TYR A 173 18.04 -17.20 23.15
N LYS A 174 16.97 -17.37 22.37
CA LYS A 174 15.62 -17.62 22.85
C LYS A 174 14.80 -18.33 21.76
N ILE A 175 14.02 -19.33 22.16
CA ILE A 175 13.09 -20.04 21.27
C ILE A 175 11.70 -19.92 21.88
N ASN A 176 10.78 -19.33 21.12
CA ASN A 176 9.37 -19.27 21.49
C ASN A 176 8.59 -20.23 20.59
N ALA A 177 7.81 -21.12 21.20
CA ALA A 177 6.84 -21.95 20.50
C ALA A 177 5.45 -21.29 20.59
N PHE A 178 4.70 -21.36 19.51
CA PHE A 178 3.35 -20.78 19.44
C PHE A 178 2.49 -21.57 18.46
N SER A 179 1.18 -21.49 18.65
CA SER A 179 0.19 -22.03 17.71
C SER A 179 -0.25 -20.94 16.74
N GLN A 180 -0.54 -21.31 15.50
CA GLN A 180 -0.98 -20.39 14.44
C GLN A 180 -2.36 -20.80 13.94
N THR A 181 -3.24 -19.82 13.72
CA THR A 181 -4.53 -20.01 13.06
C THR A 181 -4.65 -19.05 11.88
N PRO A 182 -5.40 -19.40 10.81
CA PRO A 182 -5.55 -18.55 9.63
C PRO A 182 -6.58 -17.44 9.86
N PHE A 183 -6.38 -16.62 10.90
CA PHE A 183 -7.40 -15.68 11.36
C PHE A 183 -7.77 -14.56 10.38
N LEU A 184 -6.85 -14.20 9.48
CA LEU A 184 -7.12 -13.24 8.42
C LEU A 184 -7.96 -13.82 7.28
N ARG A 185 -8.14 -15.16 7.20
CA ARG A 185 -8.82 -15.83 6.09
C ARG A 185 -10.22 -15.29 5.87
N GLY A 186 -11.04 -15.24 6.92
CA GLY A 186 -12.43 -14.78 6.80
C GLY A 186 -12.53 -13.35 6.28
N PHE A 187 -11.65 -12.45 6.75
CA PHE A 187 -11.59 -11.08 6.27
C PHE A 187 -11.16 -11.00 4.80
N VAL A 188 -10.13 -11.75 4.40
CA VAL A 188 -9.64 -11.76 3.01
C VAL A 188 -10.70 -12.33 2.07
N GLU A 189 -11.34 -13.44 2.45
CA GLU A 189 -12.41 -14.08 1.66
C GLU A 189 -13.61 -13.14 1.50
N GLN A 190 -14.07 -12.50 2.58
CA GLN A 190 -15.16 -11.52 2.52
C GLN A 190 -14.85 -10.36 1.57
N ASN A 191 -13.66 -9.75 1.68
CA ASN A 191 -13.27 -8.66 0.76
C ASN A 191 -13.10 -9.16 -0.68
N HIS A 192 -12.71 -10.42 -0.89
CA HIS A 192 -12.64 -11.01 -2.22
C HIS A 192 -14.04 -11.22 -2.83
N THR A 193 -15.01 -11.68 -2.04
CA THR A 193 -16.41 -11.81 -2.48
C THR A 193 -17.01 -10.46 -2.83
N ILE A 194 -16.82 -9.44 -1.98
CA ILE A 194 -17.28 -8.07 -2.26
C ILE A 194 -16.67 -7.55 -3.55
N ARG A 195 -15.37 -7.81 -3.76
CA ARG A 195 -14.70 -7.39 -4.99
C ARG A 195 -15.26 -8.08 -6.23
N GLN A 196 -15.66 -9.35 -6.14
CA GLN A 196 -16.30 -10.07 -7.25
C GLN A 196 -17.73 -9.58 -7.53
N GLN A 197 -18.44 -9.12 -6.49
CA GLN A 197 -19.81 -8.63 -6.58
C GLN A 197 -19.90 -7.11 -6.78
N ALA A 198 -18.75 -6.42 -6.88
CA ALA A 198 -18.71 -4.97 -6.98
C ALA A 198 -19.40 -4.49 -8.26
N SER A 199 -20.36 -3.59 -8.11
CA SER A 199 -21.09 -3.00 -9.23
C SER A 199 -20.38 -1.76 -9.80
N ASN A 200 -19.44 -1.21 -9.05
CA ASN A 200 -18.73 0.02 -9.41
C ASN A 200 -17.24 -0.03 -9.05
N THR A 201 -16.47 0.84 -9.70
CA THR A 201 -15.01 0.94 -9.51
C THR A 201 -14.62 1.37 -8.10
N PHE A 202 -15.52 2.03 -7.37
CA PHE A 202 -15.30 2.47 -6.00
C PHE A 202 -15.20 1.26 -5.04
N GLN A 203 -16.20 0.38 -5.02
CA GLN A 203 -16.23 -0.81 -4.17
C GLN A 203 -15.05 -1.74 -4.43
N GLU A 204 -14.67 -1.90 -5.71
CA GLU A 204 -13.53 -2.72 -6.11
C GLU A 204 -12.21 -2.16 -5.51
N LYS A 205 -12.01 -0.84 -5.64
CA LYS A 205 -10.81 -0.16 -5.15
C LYS A 205 -10.72 -0.19 -3.63
N VAL A 206 -11.81 0.10 -2.92
CA VAL A 206 -11.84 0.12 -1.45
C VAL A 206 -11.54 -1.27 -0.88
N SER A 207 -12.15 -2.32 -1.42
CA SER A 207 -11.93 -3.70 -0.93
C SER A 207 -10.48 -4.17 -1.12
N LYS A 208 -9.88 -3.84 -2.26
CA LYS A 208 -8.45 -4.09 -2.51
C LYS A 208 -7.56 -3.30 -1.55
N LEU A 209 -7.90 -2.03 -1.32
CA LEU A 209 -7.11 -1.15 -0.48
C LEU A 209 -7.14 -1.59 0.99
N LEU A 210 -8.30 -2.02 1.52
CA LEU A 210 -8.44 -2.55 2.87
C LEU A 210 -7.56 -3.78 3.12
N ILE A 211 -7.52 -4.73 2.18
CA ILE A 211 -6.62 -5.89 2.27
C ILE A 211 -5.16 -5.45 2.34
N ASN A 212 -4.74 -4.56 1.43
CA ASN A 212 -3.36 -4.06 1.38
C ASN A 212 -3.00 -3.26 2.64
N SER A 213 -3.93 -2.47 3.17
CA SER A 213 -3.73 -1.67 4.38
C SER A 213 -3.57 -2.55 5.62
N VAL A 214 -4.34 -3.63 5.74
CA VAL A 214 -4.17 -4.62 6.83
C VAL A 214 -2.80 -5.30 6.72
N TYR A 215 -2.42 -5.74 5.52
CA TYR A 215 -1.09 -6.32 5.30
C TYR A 215 0.03 -5.35 5.73
N GLY A 216 -0.05 -4.08 5.30
CA GLY A 216 0.89 -3.04 5.70
C GLY A 216 0.93 -2.80 7.21
N LYS A 217 -0.21 -2.88 7.92
CA LYS A 217 -0.24 -2.75 9.39
C LYS A 217 0.37 -3.95 10.10
N THR A 218 0.19 -5.15 9.55
CA THR A 218 0.77 -6.38 10.10
C THR A 218 2.26 -6.55 9.79
N LEU A 219 2.77 -5.74 8.87
CA LEU A 219 4.20 -5.54 8.64
C LEU A 219 4.62 -4.28 9.41
N PRO A 220 4.90 -4.35 10.73
CA PRO A 220 5.49 -3.21 11.40
C PRO A 220 6.73 -2.77 10.65
N ASP A 221 6.83 -1.46 10.40
CA ASP A 221 8.00 -0.89 9.76
C ASP A 221 9.22 -1.23 10.61
N CYS A 222 10.15 -1.90 9.97
CA CYS A 222 11.33 -2.43 10.62
C CYS A 222 12.44 -1.36 10.76
N LEU A 223 12.18 -0.15 10.24
CA LEU A 223 13.12 0.97 10.17
C LEU A 223 12.72 2.18 11.02
N CYS A 224 11.58 2.18 11.72
CA CYS A 224 11.12 3.34 12.48
C CYS A 224 10.85 3.03 13.96
N PHE A 225 11.90 2.66 14.68
CA PHE A 225 12.07 3.08 16.07
C PHE A 225 13.47 3.66 16.20
N THR A 226 13.66 4.92 15.81
CA THR A 226 14.74 5.71 16.39
C THR A 226 14.39 5.89 17.86
N GLU A 227 15.27 5.41 18.73
CA GLU A 227 15.24 5.71 20.16
C GLU A 227 15.03 7.23 20.33
N LEU A 228 13.87 7.63 20.84
CA LEU A 228 13.76 8.91 21.52
C LEU A 228 14.44 8.73 22.87
N SER A 229 15.76 8.94 22.89
CA SER A 229 16.47 9.24 24.12
C SER A 229 15.92 10.57 24.66
N LEU A 230 15.22 10.51 25.80
CA LEU A 230 15.09 11.64 26.70
C LEU A 230 16.44 11.92 27.37
#